data_AF-A0A553ETH7-F1
#
_entry.id   AF-A0A553ETH7-F1
#
_cell.length_a   1.000
_cell.length_b   1.000
_cell.length_c   1.000
_cell.angle_alpha   90.00
_cell.angle_beta   90.00
_cell.angle_gamma   90.00
#
_symmetry.space_group_name_H-M   'P 1'
#
loop_
_entity.id
_entity.type
_entity.pdbx_description
1 polymer ?
#
loop_
_entity_poly.entity_id
_entity_poly.type
_entity_poly.pdbx_seq_one_letter_code
_entity_poly.pdbx_strand_id
1 'polypeptide(L)'
;MKKILVIVLILMIAAFFSIRYYYKERLPQAVADAIVKDEYPAIVPEKVVKKIKVASKEVNTRLETVITTTETQGITIDQLIQAVDEVKEDEVRKTLDILYNTDLRSADQLFDIGIENIHIQAFDPAVLRESFVNNVKMKKVEKALKYIKDNELADALSPDVARETIKRMILTKQEEIIARTSVEGNVN
;
A
#
# COMPACT_ATOMS: atom_id res chain seq x y z
N MET A 1 10.62 28.27 38.35
CA MET A 1 9.34 27.87 37.70
C MET A 1 9.36 28.05 36.18
N LYS A 2 9.54 29.27 35.63
CA LYS A 2 9.54 29.50 34.16
C LYS A 2 10.52 28.61 33.37
N LYS A 3 11.74 28.38 33.88
CA LYS A 3 12.76 27.53 33.22
C LYS A 3 12.38 26.04 33.15
N ILE A 4 11.66 25.54 34.15
CA ILE A 4 11.19 24.14 34.18
C ILE A 4 10.05 23.94 33.18
N LEU A 5 9.14 24.92 33.09
CA LEU A 5 8.06 24.94 32.10
C LEU A 5 8.58 24.92 30.65
N VAL A 6 9.65 25.66 30.36
CA VAL A 6 10.28 25.68 29.03
C VAL A 6 10.91 24.32 28.70
N ILE A 7 11.57 23.66 29.66
CA ILE A 7 12.18 22.34 29.45
C ILE A 7 11.11 21.27 29.18
N VAL A 8 10.01 21.29 29.93
CA VAL A 8 8.87 20.36 29.73
C VAL A 8 8.21 20.59 28.37
N LEU A 9 8.08 21.85 27.92
CA LEU A 9 7.53 22.18 26.60
C LEU A 9 8.43 21.66 25.47
N ILE A 10 9.75 21.82 25.58
CA ILE A 10 10.70 21.30 24.59
C ILE A 10 10.65 19.77 24.52
N LEU A 11 10.53 19.08 25.66
CA LEU A 11 10.40 17.62 25.70
C LEU A 11 9.07 17.15 25.09
N MET A 12 7.96 17.86 25.30
CA MET A 12 6.69 17.54 24.65
C MET A 12 6.74 17.78 23.13
N ILE A 13 7.39 18.86 22.69
CA ILE A 13 7.59 19.14 21.27
C ILE A 13 8.48 18.06 20.63
N ALA A 14 9.58 17.70 21.28
CA ALA A 14 10.46 16.63 20.81
C ALA A 14 9.72 15.28 20.75
N ALA A 15 8.96 14.92 21.80
CA ALA A 15 8.14 13.72 21.81
C ALA A 15 7.08 13.74 20.70
N PHE A 16 6.42 14.88 20.47
CA PHE A 16 5.46 15.04 19.38
C PHE A 16 6.11 14.85 18.01
N PHE A 17 7.28 15.45 17.76
CA PHE A 17 8.04 15.25 16.53
C PHE A 17 8.57 13.81 16.39
N SER A 18 9.03 13.17 17.47
CA SER A 18 9.47 11.78 17.46
C SER A 18 8.33 10.81 17.15
N ILE A 19 7.15 11.04 17.74
CA ILE A 19 5.94 10.26 17.45
C ILE A 19 5.55 10.49 15.98
N ARG A 20 5.47 11.75 15.53
CA ARG A 20 5.13 12.08 14.14
C ARG A 20 6.11 11.46 13.14
N TYR A 21 7.41 11.50 13.42
CA TYR A 21 8.45 10.87 12.61
C TYR A 21 8.31 9.35 12.59
N TYR A 22 8.05 8.73 13.75
CA TYR A 22 7.87 7.28 13.84
C TYR A 22 6.68 6.80 13.00
N TYR A 23 5.54 7.49 13.07
CA TYR A 23 4.35 7.15 12.31
C TYR A 23 4.47 7.44 10.81
N LYS A 24 5.24 8.46 10.41
CA LYS A 24 5.38 8.84 9.01
C LYS A 24 6.46 8.05 8.27
N GLU A 25 7.57 7.70 8.91
CA GLU A 25 8.72 7.06 8.24
C GLU A 25 8.91 5.60 8.66
N ARG A 26 8.96 5.33 9.97
CA ARG A 26 9.28 4.00 10.51
C ARG A 26 8.15 3.00 10.35
N LEU A 27 6.90 3.44 10.56
CA LEU A 27 5.75 2.55 10.52
C LEU A 27 5.46 2.04 9.08
N PRO A 28 5.42 2.89 8.03
CA PRO A 28 5.30 2.42 6.66
C PRO A 28 6.43 1.47 6.26
N GLN A 29 7.66 1.77 6.65
CA GLN A 29 8.82 0.93 6.35
C GLN A 29 8.73 -0.43 7.04
N ALA A 30 8.39 -0.46 8.34
CA ALA A 30 8.22 -1.72 9.08
C ALA A 30 7.09 -2.58 8.52
N VAL A 31 6.00 -1.97 8.04
CA VAL A 31 4.90 -2.69 7.38
C VAL A 31 5.36 -3.22 6.01
N ALA A 32 6.06 -2.41 5.22
CA ALA A 32 6.59 -2.84 3.93
C ALA A 32 7.61 -3.98 4.07
N ASP A 33 8.55 -3.88 5.01
CA ASP A 33 9.54 -4.94 5.28
C ASP A 33 8.87 -6.22 5.80
N ALA A 34 7.84 -6.13 6.65
CA ALA A 34 7.06 -7.29 7.10
C ALA A 34 6.26 -7.97 5.98
N ILE A 35 5.84 -7.20 4.96
CA ILE A 35 5.09 -7.73 3.82
C ILE A 35 6.01 -8.29 2.75
N VAL A 36 7.08 -7.58 2.41
CA VAL A 36 7.96 -7.89 1.26
C VAL A 36 9.13 -8.78 1.67
N LYS A 37 9.77 -8.50 2.81
CA LYS A 37 10.99 -9.21 3.27
C LYS A 37 10.73 -10.29 4.31
N ASP A 38 9.48 -10.46 4.76
CA ASP A 38 9.13 -11.31 5.91
C ASP A 38 9.88 -10.91 7.22
N GLU A 39 10.23 -9.62 7.36
CA GLU A 39 10.93 -9.09 8.53
C GLU A 39 9.94 -8.42 9.50
N TYR A 40 9.72 -9.04 10.66
CA TYR A 40 8.74 -8.58 11.64
C TYR A 40 9.42 -7.83 12.81
N PRO A 41 8.86 -6.71 13.29
CA PRO A 41 9.32 -6.10 14.53
C PRO A 41 9.21 -7.10 15.70
N ALA A 42 10.26 -7.18 16.53
CA ALA A 42 10.33 -8.11 17.67
C ALA A 42 9.17 -7.96 18.70
N ILE A 43 8.41 -6.88 18.62
CA ILE A 43 7.31 -6.53 19.52
C ILE A 43 5.99 -7.23 19.12
N VAL A 44 5.90 -7.83 17.92
CA VAL A 44 4.67 -8.45 17.42
C VAL A 44 4.52 -9.89 17.94
N PRO A 45 3.40 -10.28 18.58
CA PRO A 45 3.20 -11.63 19.09
C PRO A 45 3.23 -12.70 17.97
N GLU A 46 3.85 -13.86 18.22
CA GLU A 46 4.01 -14.94 17.21
C GLU A 46 2.71 -15.38 16.53
N LYS A 47 1.59 -15.43 17.27
CA LYS A 47 0.27 -15.79 16.71
C LYS A 47 -0.18 -14.79 15.64
N VAL A 48 0.18 -13.52 15.80
CA VAL A 48 -0.09 -12.45 14.85
C VAL A 48 0.89 -12.56 13.68
N VAL A 49 2.19 -12.76 13.95
CA VAL A 49 3.23 -12.98 12.92
C VAL A 49 2.86 -14.12 11.96
N LYS A 50 2.39 -15.26 12.46
CA LYS A 50 1.98 -16.39 11.59
C LYS A 50 0.82 -16.03 10.66
N LYS A 51 -0.15 -15.25 11.12
CA LYS A 51 -1.27 -14.79 10.30
C LYS A 51 -0.81 -13.75 9.27
N ILE A 52 0.04 -12.81 9.69
CA ILE A 52 0.61 -11.82 8.79
C ILE A 52 1.44 -12.52 7.71
N LYS A 53 2.30 -13.49 8.05
CA LYS A 53 3.14 -14.22 7.08
C LYS A 53 2.39 -14.86 5.93
N VAL A 54 1.22 -15.44 6.20
CA VAL A 54 0.37 -16.01 5.14
C VAL A 54 -0.18 -14.91 4.22
N ALA A 55 -0.61 -13.79 4.80
CA ALA A 55 -1.10 -12.64 4.03
C ALA A 55 0.03 -11.94 3.26
N SER A 56 1.17 -11.70 3.91
CA SER A 56 2.40 -11.13 3.34
C SER A 56 2.86 -11.91 2.12
N LYS A 57 2.90 -13.25 2.19
CA LYS A 57 3.28 -14.07 1.03
C LYS A 57 2.36 -13.85 -0.17
N GLU A 58 1.04 -13.81 0.05
CA GLU A 58 0.09 -13.56 -1.04
C GLU A 58 0.24 -12.15 -1.62
N VAL A 59 0.40 -11.15 -0.76
CA VAL A 59 0.59 -9.75 -1.16
C VAL A 59 1.90 -9.59 -1.92
N ASN A 60 3.00 -10.20 -1.46
CA ASN A 60 4.31 -10.15 -2.08
C ASN A 60 4.30 -10.75 -3.49
N THR A 61 3.71 -11.93 -3.67
CA THR A 61 3.56 -12.55 -5.01
C THR A 61 2.73 -11.67 -5.95
N ARG A 62 1.64 -11.08 -5.46
CA ARG A 62 0.80 -10.18 -6.25
C ARG A 62 1.54 -8.90 -6.62
N LEU A 63 2.34 -8.35 -5.71
CA LEU A 63 3.13 -7.16 -5.96
C LEU A 63 4.22 -7.40 -7.02
N GLU A 64 4.86 -8.57 -7.00
CA GLU A 64 5.78 -9.02 -8.06
C GLU A 64 5.07 -9.07 -9.42
N THR A 65 3.85 -9.62 -9.44
CA THR A 65 3.04 -9.71 -10.67
C THR A 65 2.65 -8.33 -11.18
N VAL A 66 2.27 -7.41 -10.27
CA VAL A 66 1.94 -6.03 -10.63
C VAL A 66 3.16 -5.35 -11.25
N ILE A 67 4.31 -5.35 -10.57
CA ILE A 67 5.55 -4.71 -11.04
C ILE A 67 5.99 -5.25 -12.39
N THR A 68 6.06 -6.58 -12.53
CA THR A 68 6.49 -7.20 -13.80
C THR A 68 5.50 -6.90 -14.91
N THR A 69 4.19 -6.96 -14.66
CA THR A 69 3.19 -6.65 -15.68
C THR A 69 3.25 -5.18 -16.11
N THR A 70 3.38 -4.25 -15.15
CA THR A 70 3.49 -2.83 -15.45
C THR A 70 4.72 -2.51 -16.28
N GLU A 71 5.86 -3.14 -15.98
CA GLU A 71 7.08 -2.98 -16.78
C GLU A 71 6.89 -3.53 -18.21
N THR A 72 6.25 -4.69 -18.37
CA THR A 72 5.94 -5.23 -19.72
C THR A 72 4.99 -4.36 -20.53
N GLN A 73 4.16 -3.55 -19.85
CA GLN A 73 3.24 -2.60 -20.48
C GLN A 73 3.88 -1.22 -20.69
N GLY A 74 5.18 -1.06 -20.41
CA GLY A 74 5.92 0.18 -20.62
C GLY A 74 5.72 1.24 -19.53
N ILE A 75 5.13 0.87 -18.39
CA ILE A 75 4.97 1.76 -17.23
C ILE A 75 6.23 1.63 -16.35
N THR A 76 6.89 2.74 -16.06
CA THR A 76 8.05 2.75 -15.16
C THR A 76 7.63 2.72 -13.69
N ILE A 77 8.54 2.29 -12.81
CA ILE A 77 8.29 2.35 -11.36
C ILE A 77 8.06 3.78 -10.88
N ASP A 78 8.76 4.76 -11.44
CA ASP A 78 8.53 6.17 -11.11
C ASP A 78 7.10 6.61 -11.47
N GLN A 79 6.56 6.15 -12.61
CA GLN A 79 5.17 6.40 -12.98
C GLN A 79 4.17 5.72 -12.04
N LEU A 80 4.46 4.52 -11.54
CA LEU A 80 3.63 3.86 -10.53
C LEU A 80 3.63 4.61 -9.20
N ILE A 81 4.80 5.08 -8.76
CA ILE A 81 4.95 5.90 -7.56
C ILE A 81 4.20 7.22 -7.73
N GLN A 82 4.35 7.87 -8.87
CA GLN A 82 3.64 9.11 -9.19
C GLN A 82 2.12 8.89 -9.20
N ALA A 83 1.63 7.79 -9.78
CA ALA A 83 0.20 7.46 -9.75
C ALA A 83 -0.32 7.33 -8.31
N VAL A 84 0.46 6.72 -7.40
CA VAL A 84 0.11 6.61 -5.98
C VAL A 84 0.09 7.99 -5.29
N ASP A 85 0.97 8.92 -5.69
CA ASP A 85 0.98 10.29 -5.19
C ASP A 85 -0.17 11.14 -5.73
N GLU A 86 -0.65 10.88 -6.94
CA GLU A 86 -1.76 11.59 -7.58
C GLU A 86 -3.13 11.25 -6.96
N VAL A 87 -3.28 10.03 -6.39
CA VAL A 87 -4.53 9.61 -5.74
C VAL A 87 -4.85 10.51 -4.55
N LYS A 88 -5.99 11.19 -4.61
CA LYS A 88 -6.48 12.05 -3.52
C LYS A 88 -7.35 11.28 -2.55
N GLU A 89 -7.35 11.73 -1.29
CA GLU A 89 -8.15 11.11 -0.23
C GLU A 89 -9.65 11.15 -0.54
N ASP A 90 -10.17 12.27 -1.01
CA ASP A 90 -11.58 12.46 -1.35
C ASP A 90 -12.03 11.54 -2.50
N GLU A 91 -11.15 11.32 -3.48
CA GLU A 91 -11.37 10.36 -4.58
C GLU A 91 -11.45 8.92 -4.05
N VAL A 92 -10.55 8.52 -3.15
CA VAL A 92 -10.58 7.18 -2.52
C VAL A 92 -11.85 7.00 -1.70
N ARG A 93 -12.22 7.98 -0.87
CA ARG A 93 -13.42 7.94 -0.04
C ARG A 93 -14.68 7.82 -0.89
N LYS A 94 -14.81 8.68 -1.90
CA LYS A 94 -15.92 8.64 -2.86
C LYS A 94 -15.98 7.29 -3.58
N THR A 95 -14.85 6.75 -4.01
CA THR A 95 -14.78 5.43 -4.65
C THR A 95 -15.25 4.34 -3.71
N LEU A 96 -14.78 4.32 -2.46
CA LEU A 96 -15.22 3.35 -1.46
C LEU A 96 -16.72 3.45 -1.18
N ASP A 97 -17.27 4.66 -1.06
CA ASP A 97 -18.71 4.87 -0.87
C ASP A 97 -19.52 4.31 -2.06
N ILE A 98 -19.07 4.52 -3.30
CA ILE A 98 -19.70 3.93 -4.48
C ILE A 98 -19.62 2.40 -4.41
N LEU A 99 -18.45 1.83 -4.09
CA LEU A 99 -18.26 0.38 -3.99
C LEU A 99 -19.12 -0.25 -2.89
N TYR A 100 -19.34 0.43 -1.76
CA TYR A 100 -20.19 -0.07 -0.68
C TYR A 100 -21.68 -0.06 -1.00
N ASN A 101 -22.10 0.83 -1.90
CA ASN A 101 -23.50 1.00 -2.28
C ASN A 101 -23.82 0.36 -3.64
N THR A 102 -22.85 -0.31 -4.27
CA THR A 102 -23.01 -0.97 -5.55
C THR A 102 -23.01 -2.50 -5.38
N ASP A 103 -23.96 -3.17 -6.02
CA ASP A 103 -23.92 -4.62 -6.22
C ASP A 103 -22.85 -4.96 -7.28
N LEU A 104 -21.62 -5.23 -6.82
CA LEU A 104 -20.47 -5.51 -7.68
C LEU A 104 -20.58 -6.91 -8.30
N ARG A 105 -20.73 -6.99 -9.62
CA ARG A 105 -20.95 -8.24 -10.35
C ARG A 105 -19.70 -8.80 -11.02
N SER A 106 -18.72 -7.95 -11.33
CA SER A 106 -17.52 -8.34 -12.06
C SER A 106 -16.30 -7.51 -11.70
N ALA A 107 -15.12 -8.04 -12.04
CA ALA A 107 -13.86 -7.30 -11.91
C ALA A 107 -13.79 -6.13 -12.90
N ASP A 108 -14.40 -6.24 -14.08
CA ASP A 108 -14.54 -5.12 -15.01
C ASP A 108 -15.29 -3.96 -14.39
N GLN A 109 -16.46 -4.21 -13.78
CA GLN A 109 -17.23 -3.16 -13.13
C GLN A 109 -16.46 -2.50 -11.99
N LEU A 110 -15.71 -3.29 -11.22
CA LEU A 110 -14.83 -2.77 -10.18
C LEU A 110 -13.72 -1.87 -10.75
N PHE A 111 -13.13 -2.27 -11.87
CA PHE A 111 -12.11 -1.50 -12.56
C PHE A 111 -12.68 -0.19 -13.10
N ASP A 112 -13.84 -0.24 -13.75
CA ASP A 112 -14.56 0.91 -14.30
C ASP A 112 -14.84 1.95 -13.20
N ILE A 113 -15.39 1.52 -12.07
CA ILE A 113 -15.64 2.41 -10.92
C ILE A 113 -14.33 3.06 -10.43
N GLY A 114 -13.23 2.30 -10.41
CA GLY A 114 -11.93 2.80 -10.02
C GLY A 114 -11.42 3.91 -10.94
N ILE A 115 -11.37 3.65 -12.26
CA ILE A 115 -10.84 4.61 -13.23
C ILE A 115 -11.74 5.83 -13.43
N GLU A 116 -13.05 5.70 -13.19
CA GLU A 116 -14.01 6.82 -13.26
C GLU A 116 -13.89 7.78 -12.07
N ASN A 117 -13.33 7.34 -10.95
CA ASN A 117 -13.33 8.12 -9.71
C ASN A 117 -11.93 8.45 -9.18
N ILE A 118 -10.88 7.75 -9.64
CA ILE A 118 -9.49 7.99 -9.27
C ILE A 118 -8.74 8.54 -10.48
N HIS A 119 -8.27 9.77 -10.39
CA HIS A 119 -7.60 10.43 -11.51
C HIS A 119 -6.09 10.20 -11.43
N ILE A 120 -5.56 9.52 -12.46
CA ILE A 120 -4.12 9.28 -12.63
C ILE A 120 -3.71 9.92 -13.97
N GLN A 121 -2.67 10.74 -13.92
CA GLN A 121 -2.05 11.39 -15.08
C GLN A 121 -0.71 10.75 -15.44
N ALA A 122 -0.07 10.04 -14.51
CA ALA A 122 1.24 9.43 -14.70
C ALA A 122 1.29 8.43 -15.88
N PHE A 123 0.18 7.74 -16.17
CA PHE A 123 -0.01 6.84 -17.31
C PHE A 123 -1.51 6.59 -17.56
N ASP A 124 -1.87 6.00 -18.70
CA ASP A 124 -3.25 5.58 -18.98
C ASP A 124 -3.62 4.34 -18.16
N PRO A 125 -4.53 4.41 -17.18
CA PRO A 125 -4.88 3.26 -16.35
C PRO A 125 -5.47 2.11 -17.15
N ALA A 126 -6.10 2.38 -18.32
CA ALA A 126 -6.79 1.38 -19.11
C ALA A 126 -5.89 0.24 -19.57
N VAL A 127 -4.58 0.47 -19.71
CA VAL A 127 -3.60 -0.57 -20.08
C VAL A 127 -3.53 -1.69 -19.02
N LEU A 128 -3.86 -1.39 -17.76
CA LEU A 128 -3.87 -2.36 -16.67
C LEU A 128 -5.15 -3.19 -16.59
N ARG A 129 -6.18 -2.90 -17.40
CA ARG A 129 -7.49 -3.56 -17.29
C ARG A 129 -7.37 -5.07 -17.38
N GLU A 130 -6.72 -5.58 -18.42
CA GLU A 130 -6.62 -7.03 -18.66
C GLU A 130 -5.94 -7.74 -17.48
N SER A 131 -4.81 -7.19 -17.02
CA SER A 131 -4.08 -7.73 -15.87
C SER A 131 -4.94 -7.69 -14.60
N PHE A 132 -5.66 -6.59 -14.36
CA PHE A 132 -6.55 -6.45 -13.22
C PHE A 132 -7.67 -7.49 -13.25
N VAL A 133 -8.43 -7.57 -14.33
CA VAL A 133 -9.59 -8.46 -14.48
C VAL A 133 -9.18 -9.93 -14.32
N ASN A 134 -8.02 -10.31 -14.86
CA ASN A 134 -7.51 -11.68 -14.77
C ASN A 134 -7.03 -12.08 -13.36
N ASN A 135 -6.60 -11.12 -12.55
CA ASN A 135 -5.99 -11.39 -11.25
C ASN A 135 -6.90 -11.11 -10.04
N VAL A 136 -7.99 -10.37 -10.26
CA VAL A 136 -8.96 -10.00 -9.23
C VAL A 136 -10.02 -11.06 -9.07
N LYS A 137 -10.27 -11.46 -7.82
CA LYS A 137 -11.32 -12.41 -7.46
C LYS A 137 -12.40 -11.68 -6.68
N MET A 138 -13.60 -11.54 -7.23
CA MET A 138 -14.69 -10.76 -6.62
C MET A 138 -15.03 -11.18 -5.18
N LYS A 139 -15.04 -12.49 -4.90
CA LYS A 139 -15.21 -13.00 -3.52
C LYS A 139 -14.16 -12.46 -2.52
N LYS A 140 -12.94 -12.17 -2.97
CA LYS A 140 -11.91 -11.54 -2.12
C LYS A 140 -12.15 -10.04 -1.97
N VAL A 141 -12.60 -9.38 -3.03
CA VAL A 141 -12.97 -7.96 -3.02
C VAL A 141 -14.12 -7.71 -2.05
N GLU A 142 -15.22 -8.46 -2.14
CA GLU A 142 -16.37 -8.34 -1.24
C GLU A 142 -15.96 -8.51 0.23
N LYS A 143 -15.12 -9.51 0.51
CA LYS A 143 -14.58 -9.73 1.86
C LYS A 143 -13.72 -8.56 2.33
N ALA A 144 -12.89 -8.00 1.45
CA ALA A 144 -12.04 -6.86 1.77
C ALA A 144 -12.88 -5.61 2.03
N LEU A 145 -13.84 -5.29 1.16
CA LEU A 145 -14.76 -4.15 1.33
C LEU A 145 -15.56 -4.27 2.63
N LYS A 146 -16.11 -5.45 2.92
CA LYS A 146 -16.80 -5.70 4.17
C LYS A 146 -15.87 -5.49 5.38
N TYR A 147 -14.65 -6.01 5.31
CA TYR A 147 -13.69 -5.86 6.41
C TYR A 147 -13.29 -4.39 6.63
N ILE A 148 -13.07 -3.63 5.56
CA ILE A 148 -12.75 -2.18 5.64
C ILE A 148 -13.92 -1.43 6.29
N LYS A 149 -15.16 -1.72 5.88
CA LYS A 149 -16.38 -1.11 6.42
C LYS A 149 -16.62 -1.47 7.89
N ASP A 150 -16.59 -2.76 8.23
CA ASP A 150 -16.88 -3.27 9.57
C ASP A 150 -15.87 -2.78 10.63
N ASN A 151 -14.66 -2.38 10.21
CA ASN A 151 -13.58 -1.92 11.10
C ASN A 151 -13.24 -0.43 10.91
N GLU A 152 -14.05 0.33 10.17
CA GLU A 152 -13.86 1.77 9.93
C GLU A 152 -12.43 2.12 9.43
N LEU A 153 -11.82 1.21 8.67
CA LEU A 153 -10.40 1.33 8.29
C LEU A 153 -10.13 2.49 7.34
N ALA A 154 -11.13 2.89 6.57
CA ALA A 154 -11.06 4.07 5.71
C ALA A 154 -10.89 5.38 6.49
N ASP A 155 -11.34 5.40 7.75
CA ASP A 155 -11.19 6.54 8.66
C ASP A 155 -10.00 6.37 9.61
N ALA A 156 -9.69 5.13 9.98
CA ALA A 156 -8.63 4.81 10.94
C ALA A 156 -7.22 4.92 10.36
N LEU A 157 -7.04 4.69 9.05
CA LEU A 157 -5.75 4.81 8.37
C LEU A 157 -5.62 6.19 7.72
N SER A 158 -4.63 6.97 8.17
CA SER A 158 -4.26 8.19 7.47
C SER A 158 -3.88 7.88 6.01
N PRO A 159 -4.45 8.58 5.02
CA PRO A 159 -4.13 8.37 3.61
C PRO A 159 -2.64 8.51 3.31
N ASP A 160 -1.94 9.42 4.01
CA ASP A 160 -0.50 9.59 3.89
C ASP A 160 0.25 8.32 4.31
N VAL A 161 -0.17 7.67 5.41
CA VAL A 161 0.44 6.41 5.87
C VAL A 161 0.19 5.29 4.85
N ALA A 162 -1.03 5.20 4.31
CA ALA A 162 -1.35 4.21 3.28
C ALA A 162 -0.53 4.44 2.00
N ARG A 163 -0.44 5.68 1.53
CA ARG A 163 0.34 6.09 0.36
C ARG A 163 1.82 5.75 0.53
N GLU A 164 2.42 6.16 1.64
CA GLU A 164 3.83 5.85 1.93
C GLU A 164 4.06 4.34 2.07
N THR A 165 3.12 3.60 2.65
CA THR A 165 3.22 2.14 2.76
C THR A 165 3.24 1.49 1.37
N ILE A 166 2.32 1.90 0.47
CA ILE A 166 2.26 1.38 -0.90
C ILE A 166 3.55 1.71 -1.66
N LYS A 167 4.03 2.96 -1.59
CA LYS A 167 5.29 3.36 -2.23
C LYS A 167 6.47 2.54 -1.73
N ARG A 168 6.59 2.36 -0.41
CA ARG A 168 7.65 1.55 0.20
C ARG A 168 7.57 0.10 -0.25
N MET A 169 6.37 -0.48 -0.30
CA MET A 169 6.18 -1.82 -0.83
C MET A 169 6.68 -1.95 -2.27
N ILE A 170 6.29 -1.03 -3.16
CA ILE A 170 6.71 -1.02 -4.58
C ILE A 170 8.24 -0.95 -4.68
N LEU A 171 8.85 0.04 -4.02
CA LEU A 171 10.31 0.25 -4.04
C LEU A 171 11.07 -0.96 -3.49
N THR A 172 10.68 -1.45 -2.31
CA THR A 172 11.33 -2.61 -1.70
C THR A 172 11.21 -3.86 -2.56
N LYS A 173 10.08 -4.03 -3.25
CA LYS A 173 9.90 -5.17 -4.13
C LYS A 173 10.71 -5.06 -5.42
N GLN A 174 10.82 -3.86 -5.99
CA GLN A 174 11.69 -3.60 -7.13
C GLN A 174 13.16 -3.90 -6.78
N GLU A 175 13.63 -3.42 -5.62
CA GLU A 175 14.99 -3.71 -5.13
C GLU A 175 15.23 -5.23 -5.02
N GLU A 176 14.26 -5.99 -4.50
CA GLU A 176 14.33 -7.44 -4.40
C GLU A 176 14.44 -8.12 -5.78
N ILE A 177 13.64 -7.68 -6.75
CA ILE A 177 13.66 -8.21 -8.13
C ILE A 177 15.03 -7.92 -8.77
N ILE A 178 15.52 -6.68 -8.70
CA ILE A 178 16.83 -6.29 -9.26
C ILE A 178 17.97 -7.11 -8.61
N ALA A 179 17.94 -7.27 -7.28
CA ALA A 179 18.94 -8.05 -6.56
C ALA A 179 18.96 -9.52 -7.03
N ARG A 180 17.79 -10.15 -7.22
CA ARG A 180 17.70 -11.53 -7.74
C ARG A 180 18.28 -11.64 -9.14
N THR A 181 17.90 -10.75 -10.06
CA THR A 181 18.39 -10.76 -11.44
C THR A 181 19.90 -10.49 -11.54
N SER A 182 20.44 -9.62 -10.67
CA SER A 182 21.88 -9.32 -10.61
C SER A 182 22.72 -10.50 -10.09
N VAL A 183 22.14 -11.33 -9.22
CA VAL A 183 22.78 -12.56 -8.73
C VAL A 183 22.77 -13.65 -9.80
N GLU A 184 21.65 -13.82 -10.51
CA GLU A 184 21.54 -14.80 -11.60
C GLU A 184 22.42 -14.46 -12.82
N GLY A 185 22.63 -13.16 -13.10
CA GLY A 185 23.53 -12.71 -14.18
C GLY A 185 25.03 -12.88 -13.89
N ASN A 186 25.43 -13.08 -12.63
CA ASN A 186 26.83 -13.30 -12.22
C ASN A 186 27.21 -14.80 -12.12
N VAL A 187 26.29 -15.71 -12.45
CA VAL A 187 26.49 -17.17 -12.39
C VAL A 187 26.63 -17.79 -13.80
N ASN A 188 26.61 -16.96 -14.86
CA ASN A 188 26.94 -17.36 -16.24
C ASN A 188 28.25 -16.71 -16.70
#